data_AF-A0A6N8UBR3-F1
#
_entry.id   AF-A0A6N8UBR3-F1
#
_cell.length_a   1.000
_cell.length_b   1.000
_cell.length_c   1.000
_cell.angle_alpha   90.00
_cell.angle_beta   90.00
_cell.angle_gamma   90.00
#
_symmetry.space_group_name_H-M   'P 1'
#
loop_
_entity.id
_entity.type
_entity.pdbx_description
1 polymer ?
#
loop_
_entity_poly.entity_id
_entity_poly.type
_entity_poly.pdbx_seq_one_letter_code
_entity_poly.pdbx_strand_id
1 'polypeptide(L)'
;MKKTKILSAVCATAILFTGCSSDDDTPEHIHDNEEIHEFIITQTDADGNNPMEYIFVAGDAISDDVITLRPNSTYNFEVTGMMSHGANDEEENIVGEIIEEKEEHFFVYEKTSSVDFSLIRTDDASTTRADGTKIGKKVQITTNNTGSGNLTITLKHEPTSVDDSANNNFGSSVGGSSDVVATYSVNIE
;
A
#
# COMPACT_ATOMS: atom_id res chain seq x y z
N MET A 1 -31.33 -32.36 72.87
CA MET A 1 -31.97 -33.03 71.71
C MET A 1 -33.11 -32.16 71.19
N LYS A 2 -33.03 -31.65 69.95
CA LYS A 2 -34.15 -31.54 68.97
C LYS A 2 -33.72 -30.73 67.73
N LYS A 3 -33.36 -31.50 66.70
CA LYS A 3 -33.64 -31.39 65.26
C LYS A 3 -33.44 -30.05 64.53
N THR A 4 -32.48 -30.10 63.59
CA THR A 4 -32.26 -29.24 62.42
C THR A 4 -33.54 -28.99 61.60
N LYS A 5 -33.61 -27.81 60.96
CA LYS A 5 -34.18 -27.64 59.59
C LYS A 5 -33.44 -26.51 58.88
N ILE A 6 -32.49 -26.89 58.03
CA ILE A 6 -31.96 -26.03 56.96
C ILE A 6 -33.07 -25.92 55.93
N LEU A 7 -33.64 -24.73 55.75
CA LEU A 7 -34.54 -24.46 54.62
C LEU A 7 -33.76 -23.66 53.59
N SER A 8 -33.33 -24.38 52.57
CA SER A 8 -32.76 -23.85 51.33
C SER A 8 -33.80 -22.96 50.65
N ALA A 9 -33.48 -21.68 50.46
CA ALA A 9 -34.22 -20.78 49.58
C ALA A 9 -33.24 -20.32 48.49
N VAL A 10 -33.26 -21.04 47.38
CA VAL A 10 -32.56 -20.67 46.15
C VAL A 10 -33.21 -19.41 45.59
N CYS A 11 -32.51 -18.28 45.66
CA CYS A 11 -32.84 -17.09 44.87
C CYS A 11 -32.40 -17.35 43.42
N ALA A 12 -33.34 -17.71 42.56
CA ALA A 12 -33.13 -17.70 41.12
C ALA A 12 -33.25 -16.26 40.62
N THR A 13 -32.12 -15.59 40.47
CA THR A 13 -32.03 -14.30 39.77
C THR A 13 -32.16 -14.58 38.27
N ALA A 14 -33.31 -14.24 37.69
CA ALA A 14 -33.47 -14.23 36.23
C ALA A 14 -32.70 -13.02 35.68
N ILE A 15 -31.53 -13.27 35.12
CA ILE A 15 -30.79 -12.27 34.32
C ILE A 15 -31.53 -12.17 32.99
N LEU A 16 -32.22 -11.07 32.78
CA LEU A 16 -32.75 -10.69 31.48
C LEU A 16 -31.60 -10.13 30.66
N PHE A 17 -31.06 -10.93 29.73
CA PHE A 17 -30.19 -10.41 28.68
C PHE A 17 -31.08 -9.72 27.64
N THR A 18 -31.13 -8.40 27.71
CA THR A 18 -31.56 -7.57 26.58
C THR A 18 -30.41 -7.51 25.58
N GLY A 19 -30.48 -8.32 24.52
CA GLY A 19 -29.61 -8.17 23.36
C GLY A 19 -29.92 -6.85 22.64
N CYS A 20 -29.10 -5.82 22.90
CA CYS A 20 -28.82 -4.75 21.95
C CYS A 20 -27.96 -5.37 20.84
N SER A 21 -28.46 -5.49 19.61
CA SER A 21 -28.47 -4.47 18.54
C SER A 21 -27.10 -4.31 17.89
N SER A 22 -27.12 -4.42 16.56
CA SER A 22 -26.00 -4.32 15.60
C SER A 22 -25.28 -5.63 15.36
N ASP A 23 -25.88 -6.40 14.46
CA ASP A 23 -25.31 -7.58 13.79
C ASP A 23 -24.30 -7.08 12.73
N ASP A 24 -23.23 -6.43 13.19
CA ASP A 24 -22.09 -5.97 12.37
C ASP A 24 -20.80 -6.64 12.88
N ASP A 25 -20.93 -7.86 13.40
CA ASP A 25 -19.83 -8.74 13.83
C ASP A 25 -19.24 -9.48 12.61
N THR A 26 -18.92 -8.75 11.53
CA THR A 26 -17.82 -9.20 10.68
C THR A 26 -16.56 -8.80 11.43
N PRO A 27 -15.72 -9.74 11.90
CA PRO A 27 -14.43 -9.35 12.46
C PRO A 27 -13.73 -8.48 11.41
N GLU A 28 -13.34 -7.26 11.76
CA GLU A 28 -12.32 -6.55 10.99
C GLU A 28 -11.17 -7.55 10.83
N HIS A 29 -10.80 -7.83 9.58
CA HIS A 29 -9.64 -8.66 9.30
C HIS A 29 -8.45 -7.87 9.81
N ILE A 30 -7.97 -8.20 11.01
CA ILE A 30 -6.75 -7.63 11.55
C ILE A 30 -5.61 -8.21 10.69
N HIS A 31 -5.20 -7.47 9.65
CA HIS A 31 -4.02 -7.77 8.83
C HIS A 31 -2.73 -7.39 9.59
N ASP A 32 -2.64 -7.81 10.85
CA ASP A 32 -1.41 -7.66 11.63
C ASP A 32 -0.32 -8.52 10.98
N ASN A 33 0.60 -7.86 10.26
CA ASN A 33 1.81 -8.40 9.61
C ASN A 33 1.62 -8.83 8.14
N GLU A 34 1.44 -7.82 7.29
CA GLU A 34 1.58 -7.89 5.84
C GLU A 34 3.05 -8.03 5.43
N GLU A 35 3.40 -9.13 4.77
CA GLU A 35 4.74 -9.31 4.23
C GLU A 35 4.67 -9.25 2.71
N ILE A 36 5.10 -8.13 2.14
CA ILE A 36 5.20 -7.94 0.69
C ILE A 36 6.47 -8.63 0.20
N HIS A 37 6.33 -9.68 -0.60
CA HIS A 37 7.44 -10.46 -1.14
C HIS A 37 7.91 -9.94 -2.49
N GLU A 38 6.98 -9.43 -3.30
CA GLU A 38 7.28 -8.87 -4.62
C GLU A 38 6.62 -7.50 -4.75
N PHE A 39 7.36 -6.55 -5.32
CA PHE A 39 6.86 -5.24 -5.70
C PHE A 39 7.08 -5.03 -7.19
N ILE A 40 6.03 -4.68 -7.91
CA ILE A 40 6.02 -4.72 -9.38
C ILE A 40 5.63 -3.35 -9.91
N ILE A 41 6.44 -2.82 -10.83
CA ILE A 41 6.07 -1.68 -11.67
C ILE A 41 5.62 -2.21 -13.03
N THR A 42 4.38 -1.93 -13.41
CA THR A 42 3.91 -2.07 -14.79
C THR A 42 4.04 -0.73 -15.50
N GLN A 43 4.94 -0.64 -16.47
CA GLN A 43 5.16 0.52 -17.34
C GLN A 43 4.42 0.33 -18.66
N THR A 44 3.73 1.37 -19.13
CA THR A 44 3.17 1.45 -20.50
C THR A 44 3.59 2.76 -21.15
N ASP A 45 3.47 2.86 -22.48
CA ASP A 45 3.60 4.15 -23.16
C ASP A 45 2.45 5.10 -22.77
N ALA A 46 2.53 6.36 -23.20
CA ALA A 46 1.53 7.38 -22.88
C ALA A 46 0.09 6.98 -23.27
N ASP A 47 -0.07 6.16 -24.31
CA ASP A 47 -1.36 5.69 -24.81
C ASP A 47 -1.84 4.41 -24.10
N GLY A 48 -1.07 3.89 -23.13
CA GLY A 48 -1.39 2.68 -22.36
C GLY A 48 -1.01 1.37 -23.05
N ASN A 49 -0.17 1.43 -24.09
CA ASN A 49 0.27 0.24 -24.85
C ASN A 49 1.68 -0.19 -24.43
N ASN A 50 2.12 -1.33 -24.98
CA ASN A 50 3.47 -1.88 -24.80
C ASN A 50 3.85 -2.07 -23.33
N PRO A 51 3.11 -2.89 -22.57
CA PRO A 51 3.38 -3.11 -21.16
C PRO A 51 4.73 -3.79 -20.95
N MET A 52 5.48 -3.30 -19.97
CA MET A 52 6.71 -3.87 -19.45
C MET A 52 6.56 -3.98 -17.92
N GLU A 53 7.01 -5.08 -17.35
CA GLU A 53 6.98 -5.30 -15.90
C GLU A 53 8.40 -5.32 -15.35
N TYR A 54 8.57 -4.74 -14.16
CA TYR A 54 9.83 -4.71 -13.42
C TYR A 54 9.58 -5.16 -11.99
N ILE A 55 10.26 -6.21 -11.57
CA ILE A 55 10.00 -6.90 -10.32
C ILE A 55 11.14 -6.63 -9.34
N PHE A 56 10.77 -6.17 -8.14
CA PHE A 56 11.65 -6.10 -6.99
C PHE A 56 11.25 -7.21 -6.02
N VAL A 57 12.21 -8.02 -5.58
CA VAL A 57 12.00 -9.08 -4.60
C VAL A 57 12.43 -8.60 -3.23
N ALA A 58 11.57 -8.76 -2.22
CA ALA A 58 11.84 -8.33 -0.87
C ALA A 58 13.08 -9.03 -0.29
N GLY A 59 13.92 -8.24 0.38
CA GLY A 59 15.24 -8.67 0.85
C GLY A 59 16.38 -8.28 -0.10
N ASP A 60 16.10 -7.98 -1.37
CA ASP A 60 17.09 -7.40 -2.26
C ASP A 60 17.34 -5.93 -1.96
N ALA A 61 18.57 -5.48 -2.18
CA ALA A 61 18.90 -4.06 -2.03
C ALA A 61 18.38 -3.21 -3.21
N ILE A 62 18.27 -3.82 -4.40
CA ILE A 62 17.84 -3.23 -5.66
C ILE A 62 17.29 -4.35 -6.55
N SER A 63 16.28 -4.05 -7.36
CA SER A 63 15.77 -4.96 -8.37
C SER A 63 16.85 -5.35 -9.38
N ASP A 64 16.85 -6.61 -9.80
CA ASP A 64 17.67 -7.13 -10.91
C ASP A 64 17.25 -6.54 -12.27
N ASP A 65 16.01 -6.06 -12.37
CA ASP A 65 15.50 -5.42 -13.59
C ASP A 65 16.00 -3.97 -13.72
N VAL A 66 16.19 -3.55 -14.99
CA VAL A 66 16.57 -2.17 -15.33
C VAL A 66 15.47 -1.50 -16.15
N ILE A 67 14.93 -0.42 -15.61
CA ILE A 67 13.93 0.40 -16.30
C ILE A 67 14.65 1.25 -17.35
N THR A 68 14.47 0.90 -18.62
CA THR A 68 15.07 1.63 -19.75
C THR A 68 14.01 2.47 -20.45
N LEU A 69 14.20 3.79 -20.41
CA LEU A 69 13.28 4.78 -20.97
C LEU A 69 13.98 5.60 -22.04
N ARG A 70 13.20 6.21 -22.94
CA ARG A 70 13.73 7.16 -23.91
C ARG A 70 13.69 8.58 -23.35
N PRO A 71 14.61 9.47 -23.73
CA PRO A 71 14.50 10.90 -23.42
C PRO A 71 13.28 11.52 -24.10
N ASN A 72 12.80 12.66 -23.55
CA ASN A 72 11.66 13.42 -24.07
C ASN A 72 10.40 12.57 -24.34
N SER A 73 10.11 11.61 -23.46
CA SER A 73 9.03 10.64 -23.63
C SER A 73 8.16 10.55 -22.37
N THR A 74 6.90 10.14 -22.54
CA THR A 74 5.95 9.98 -21.45
C THR A 74 5.57 8.52 -21.29
N TYR A 75 5.51 8.06 -20.04
CA TYR A 75 5.18 6.69 -19.67
C TYR A 75 4.20 6.68 -18.49
N ASN A 76 3.28 5.72 -18.47
CA ASN A 76 2.41 5.49 -17.32
C ASN A 76 2.96 4.32 -16.50
N PHE A 77 3.06 4.50 -15.20
CA PHE A 77 3.53 3.50 -14.24
C PHE A 77 2.39 3.17 -13.29
N GLU A 78 2.15 1.88 -13.07
CA GLU A 78 1.25 1.37 -12.05
C GLU A 78 2.02 0.42 -11.15
N VAL A 79 1.91 0.61 -9.83
CA VAL A 79 2.52 -0.29 -8.86
C VAL A 79 1.53 -1.34 -8.39
N THR A 80 2.01 -2.58 -8.25
CA THR A 80 1.31 -3.72 -7.66
C THR A 80 2.34 -4.54 -6.85
N GLY A 81 1.93 -5.67 -6.29
CA GLY A 81 2.81 -6.54 -5.54
C GLY A 81 2.11 -7.81 -5.10
N MET A 82 2.92 -8.75 -4.60
CA MET A 82 2.47 -10.00 -4.00
C MET A 82 2.81 -9.98 -2.52
N MET A 83 1.85 -10.39 -1.70
CA MET A 83 2.00 -10.43 -0.25
C MET A 83 1.50 -11.75 0.33
N SER A 84 1.89 -12.05 1.55
CA SER A 84 1.28 -13.09 2.36
C SER A 84 0.87 -12.52 3.71
N HIS A 85 -0.28 -12.96 4.21
CA HIS A 85 -0.67 -12.75 5.60
C HIS A 85 0.01 -13.81 6.47
N GLY A 86 0.75 -13.38 7.50
CA GLY A 86 1.74 -14.22 8.20
C GLY A 86 1.31 -15.57 8.81
N ALA A 87 0.01 -15.92 8.82
CA ALA A 87 -0.48 -17.23 9.27
C ALA A 87 -1.16 -18.07 8.17
N ASN A 88 -1.37 -17.49 6.98
CA ASN A 88 -2.29 -18.01 5.98
C ASN A 88 -1.54 -18.66 4.81
N ASP A 89 -0.28 -18.28 4.57
CA ASP A 89 0.59 -18.71 3.44
C ASP A 89 -0.08 -18.66 2.05
N GLU A 90 -1.24 -18.02 1.92
CA GLU A 90 -1.88 -17.74 0.64
C GLU A 90 -1.25 -16.46 0.08
N GLU A 91 -0.55 -16.60 -1.04
CA GLU A 91 -0.05 -15.46 -1.80
C GLU A 91 -1.24 -14.71 -2.41
N GLU A 92 -1.36 -13.43 -2.06
CA GLU A 92 -2.41 -12.55 -2.52
C GLU A 92 -1.81 -11.33 -3.22
N ASN A 93 -2.59 -10.75 -4.13
CA ASN A 93 -2.22 -9.51 -4.78
C ASN A 93 -2.62 -8.33 -3.88
N ILE A 94 -1.65 -7.50 -3.53
CA ILE A 94 -1.82 -6.34 -2.64
C ILE A 94 -2.81 -5.27 -3.16
N VAL A 95 -3.18 -5.30 -4.44
CA VAL A 95 -4.07 -4.28 -5.03
C VAL A 95 -5.43 -4.21 -4.34
N GLY A 96 -5.99 -5.34 -3.90
CA GLY A 96 -7.29 -5.36 -3.21
C GLY A 96 -7.22 -4.63 -1.88
N GLU A 97 -6.26 -5.04 -1.07
CA GLU A 97 -5.94 -4.48 0.25
C GLU A 97 -5.69 -2.96 0.16
N ILE A 98 -4.74 -2.49 -0.67
CA ILE A 98 -4.46 -1.05 -0.86
C ILE A 98 -5.72 -0.23 -1.22
N ILE A 99 -6.65 -0.81 -2.00
CA ILE A 99 -7.88 -0.10 -2.39
C ILE A 99 -8.87 -0.03 -1.23
N GLU A 100 -8.99 -1.11 -0.46
CA GLU A 100 -9.85 -1.20 0.73
C GLU A 100 -9.32 -0.28 1.85
N GLU A 101 -8.01 -0.27 2.06
CA GLU A 101 -7.30 0.47 3.11
C GLU A 101 -6.58 1.73 2.58
N LYS A 102 -7.08 2.33 1.49
CA LYS A 102 -6.43 3.49 0.83
C LYS A 102 -6.20 4.71 1.73
N GLU A 103 -6.94 4.82 2.83
CA GLU A 103 -6.73 5.89 3.81
C GLU A 103 -5.42 5.70 4.59
N GLU A 104 -5.00 4.44 4.76
CA GLU A 104 -3.81 4.02 5.48
C GLU A 104 -2.58 3.85 4.58
N HIS A 105 -2.79 3.68 3.26
CA HIS A 105 -1.69 3.45 2.31
C HIS A 105 -1.22 4.69 1.54
N PHE A 106 0.10 4.90 1.43
CA PHE A 106 0.67 5.98 0.63
C PHE A 106 2.00 5.63 -0.03
N PHE A 107 2.14 5.95 -1.31
CA PHE A 107 3.40 5.77 -2.04
C PHE A 107 4.24 7.05 -2.01
N VAL A 108 5.48 6.91 -1.57
CA VAL A 108 6.50 7.97 -1.64
C VAL A 108 7.54 7.59 -2.69
N TYR A 109 7.87 8.53 -3.57
CA TYR A 109 8.84 8.35 -4.64
C TYR A 109 10.11 9.14 -4.36
N GLU A 110 11.26 8.56 -4.65
CA GLU A 110 12.56 9.22 -4.59
C GLU A 110 13.41 8.81 -5.79
N LYS A 111 14.21 9.74 -6.32
CA LYS A 111 15.10 9.44 -7.45
C LYS A 111 16.46 10.07 -7.25
N THR A 112 17.48 9.45 -7.84
CA THR A 112 18.80 10.10 -7.94
C THR A 112 18.71 11.33 -8.83
N SER A 113 19.47 12.38 -8.51
CA SER A 113 19.45 13.65 -9.25
C SER A 113 19.89 13.53 -10.71
N SER A 114 20.61 12.45 -11.05
CA SER A 114 21.06 12.12 -12.41
C SER A 114 19.96 11.54 -13.31
N VAL A 115 18.82 11.13 -12.75
CA VAL A 115 17.67 10.62 -13.51
C VAL A 115 16.70 11.77 -13.73
N ASP A 116 16.54 12.21 -14.99
CA ASP A 116 15.80 13.41 -15.33
C ASP A 116 14.38 13.12 -15.85
N PHE A 117 13.44 12.88 -14.93
CA PHE A 117 12.00 12.89 -15.21
C PHE A 117 11.20 13.73 -14.20
N SER A 118 10.05 14.26 -14.62
CA SER A 118 9.00 14.76 -13.75
C SER A 118 7.92 13.70 -13.54
N LEU A 119 7.22 13.75 -12.41
CA LEU A 119 6.17 12.82 -12.04
C LEU A 119 4.86 13.57 -11.78
N ILE A 120 3.73 12.98 -12.20
CA ILE A 120 2.39 13.39 -11.78
C ILE A 120 1.63 12.16 -11.29
N ARG A 121 0.82 12.30 -10.23
CA ARG A 121 -0.07 11.25 -9.74
C ARG A 121 -1.36 11.19 -10.57
N THR A 122 -1.67 10.02 -11.11
CA THR A 122 -2.79 9.76 -12.03
C THR A 122 -3.82 8.81 -11.45
N ASP A 123 -3.78 8.58 -10.13
CA ASP A 123 -4.78 7.84 -9.38
C ASP A 123 -6.21 8.29 -9.73
N ASP A 124 -7.10 7.31 -9.77
CA ASP A 124 -8.53 7.48 -9.95
C ASP A 124 -9.25 7.47 -8.59
N ALA A 125 -10.58 7.50 -8.60
CA ALA A 125 -11.36 7.55 -7.35
C ALA A 125 -11.16 6.34 -6.42
N SER A 126 -10.77 5.18 -6.97
CA SER A 126 -10.48 3.99 -6.15
C SER A 126 -9.17 4.11 -5.37
N THR A 127 -8.26 4.97 -5.83
CA THR A 127 -6.91 5.18 -5.28
C THR A 127 -6.68 6.63 -4.84
N THR A 128 -7.78 7.34 -4.57
CA THR A 128 -7.78 8.68 -3.98
C THR A 128 -8.48 8.62 -2.63
N ARG A 129 -7.83 9.16 -1.60
CA ARG A 129 -8.35 9.27 -0.24
C ARG A 129 -9.61 10.14 -0.17
N ALA A 130 -10.34 10.01 0.92
CA ALA A 130 -11.54 10.79 1.19
C ALA A 130 -11.27 12.31 1.25
N ASP A 131 -10.06 12.71 1.63
CA ASP A 131 -9.61 14.11 1.66
C ASP A 131 -9.17 14.64 0.28
N GLY A 132 -9.17 13.80 -0.76
CA GLY A 132 -8.76 14.14 -2.11
C GLY A 132 -7.29 13.86 -2.43
N THR A 133 -6.51 13.42 -1.44
CA THR A 133 -5.09 13.07 -1.62
C THR A 133 -4.96 11.79 -2.46
N LYS A 134 -4.21 11.85 -3.56
CA LYS A 134 -3.93 10.66 -4.38
C LYS A 134 -2.86 9.79 -3.74
N ILE A 135 -3.10 8.50 -3.59
CA ILE A 135 -2.17 7.63 -2.87
C ILE A 135 -0.87 7.40 -3.64
N GLY A 136 -0.89 7.56 -4.96
CA GLY A 136 0.27 7.38 -5.83
C GLY A 136 0.44 5.94 -6.28
N LYS A 137 -0.63 5.14 -6.41
CA LYS A 137 -0.54 3.80 -7.03
C LYS A 137 -0.30 3.92 -8.53
N LYS A 138 -0.84 4.97 -9.16
CA LYS A 138 -0.69 5.25 -10.59
C LYS A 138 -0.02 6.60 -10.78
N VAL A 139 1.03 6.62 -11.58
CA VAL A 139 1.75 7.85 -11.92
C VAL A 139 2.05 7.92 -13.40
N GLN A 140 2.22 9.13 -13.91
CA GLN A 140 2.78 9.36 -15.22
C GLN A 140 4.12 10.07 -15.05
N ILE A 141 5.13 9.56 -15.73
CA ILE A 141 6.47 10.16 -15.75
C ILE A 141 6.75 10.72 -17.14
N THR A 142 7.38 11.89 -17.17
CA THR A 142 7.88 12.52 -18.41
C THR A 142 9.38 12.70 -18.28
N THR A 143 10.14 11.97 -19.09
CA THR A 143 11.59 12.04 -19.15
C THR A 143 12.04 13.25 -19.97
N ASN A 144 13.19 13.81 -19.63
CA ASN A 144 13.80 14.92 -20.36
C ASN A 144 15.15 14.48 -20.94
N ASN A 145 16.24 14.69 -20.20
CA ASN A 145 17.59 14.38 -20.66
C ASN A 145 17.99 12.92 -20.39
N THR A 146 19.01 12.46 -21.12
CA THR A 146 19.64 11.17 -20.83
C THR A 146 20.31 11.19 -19.46
N GLY A 147 20.34 10.04 -18.80
CA GLY A 147 20.86 9.92 -17.46
C GLY A 147 20.49 8.60 -16.81
N SER A 148 21.26 8.20 -15.80
CA SER A 148 21.08 6.93 -15.12
C SER A 148 21.23 7.07 -13.62
N GLY A 149 20.61 6.14 -12.89
CA GLY A 149 20.63 6.08 -11.44
C GLY A 149 19.44 5.29 -10.93
N ASN A 150 18.87 5.69 -9.79
CA ASN A 150 17.87 4.86 -9.11
C ASN A 150 16.55 5.59 -8.93
N LEU A 151 15.46 4.82 -8.98
CA LEU A 151 14.13 5.17 -8.48
C LEU A 151 13.82 4.28 -7.28
N THR A 152 13.56 4.90 -6.13
CA THR A 152 13.10 4.22 -4.92
C THR A 152 11.64 4.56 -4.68
N ILE A 153 10.83 3.54 -4.42
CA ILE A 153 9.40 3.65 -4.11
C ILE A 153 9.19 3.02 -2.74
N THR A 154 8.58 3.77 -1.84
CA THR A 154 8.20 3.30 -0.50
C THR A 154 6.69 3.25 -0.40
N LEU A 155 6.13 2.07 -0.08
CA LEU A 155 4.76 1.97 0.42
C LEU A 155 4.79 2.24 1.93
N LYS A 156 3.93 3.16 2.36
CA LYS A 156 3.72 3.53 3.76
C LYS A 156 2.38 3.00 4.22
N HIS A 157 2.36 2.33 5.36
CA HIS A 157 1.18 1.95 6.13
C HIS A 157 1.01 2.86 7.35
N GLU A 158 -0.25 3.24 7.60
CA GLU A 158 -0.70 4.14 8.67
C GLU A 158 0.15 5.42 8.90
N PRO A 159 0.52 6.20 7.86
CA PRO A 159 1.14 7.49 8.09
C PRO A 159 0.15 8.45 8.79
N THR A 160 0.63 9.15 9.81
CA THR A 160 -0.17 10.16 10.53
C THR A 160 -0.60 11.34 9.65
N SER A 161 0.16 11.64 8.60
CA SER A 161 -0.19 12.61 7.58
C SER A 161 0.58 12.35 6.30
N VAL A 162 0.00 12.77 5.17
CA VAL A 162 0.55 12.65 3.83
C VAL A 162 0.38 13.95 3.06
N ASP A 163 1.25 14.19 2.07
CA ASP A 163 1.12 15.29 1.12
C ASP A 163 1.51 14.77 -0.26
N ASP A 164 0.54 14.72 -1.18
CA ASP A 164 0.71 14.21 -2.53
C ASP A 164 1.27 15.25 -3.53
N SER A 165 1.40 16.50 -3.12
CA SER A 165 1.97 17.59 -3.91
C SER A 165 3.43 17.86 -3.54
N ALA A 166 3.85 17.42 -2.36
CA ALA A 166 5.21 17.56 -1.85
C ALA A 166 6.27 17.04 -2.84
N ASN A 167 7.44 17.68 -2.81
CA ASN A 167 8.60 17.30 -3.62
C ASN A 167 8.30 17.23 -5.13
N ASN A 168 7.40 18.07 -5.65
CA ASN A 168 6.93 18.06 -7.04
C ASN A 168 6.15 16.78 -7.39
N ASN A 169 5.14 16.45 -6.58
CA ASN A 169 4.29 15.26 -6.69
C ASN A 169 4.97 13.92 -6.38
N PHE A 170 6.22 13.91 -5.92
CA PHE A 170 6.88 12.69 -5.43
C PHE A 170 6.31 12.26 -4.06
N GLY A 171 5.69 13.21 -3.36
CA GLY A 171 4.99 13.01 -2.11
C GLY A 171 5.90 13.00 -0.88
N SER A 172 5.26 13.06 0.27
CA SER A 172 5.88 12.89 1.58
C SER A 172 4.88 12.37 2.58
N SER A 173 5.36 11.73 3.64
CA SER A 173 4.54 11.29 4.77
C SER A 173 5.24 11.54 6.10
N VAL A 174 4.47 11.53 7.18
CA VAL A 174 4.96 11.61 8.57
C VAL A 174 4.40 10.45 9.37
N GLY A 175 5.25 9.76 10.13
CA GLY A 175 4.86 8.54 10.85
C GLY A 175 4.66 7.35 9.91
N GLY A 176 3.95 6.34 10.41
CA GLY A 176 3.71 5.08 9.69
C GLY A 176 4.94 4.17 9.59
N SER A 177 4.68 2.88 9.38
CA SER A 177 5.67 1.89 8.98
C SER A 177 5.95 1.98 7.47
N SER A 178 6.90 1.17 7.00
CA SER A 178 7.12 0.97 5.58
C SER A 178 6.94 -0.51 5.31
N ASP A 179 5.97 -0.87 4.49
CA ASP A 179 5.67 -2.28 4.17
C ASP A 179 6.63 -2.79 3.12
N VAL A 180 7.04 -1.90 2.20
CA VAL A 180 8.14 -2.16 1.27
C VAL A 180 8.91 -0.88 0.92
N VAL A 181 10.22 -1.03 0.73
CA VAL A 181 11.10 -0.02 0.14
C VAL A 181 11.79 -0.65 -1.07
N ALA A 182 11.22 -0.46 -2.25
CA ALA A 182 11.69 -1.05 -3.49
C ALA A 182 12.57 -0.06 -4.25
N THR A 183 13.74 -0.50 -4.71
CA THR A 183 14.65 0.33 -5.54
C THR A 183 14.86 -0.32 -6.90
N TYR A 184 14.79 0.47 -7.97
CA TYR A 184 15.02 0.06 -9.35
C TYR A 184 16.11 0.90 -10.00
N SER A 185 16.97 0.25 -10.78
CA SER A 185 17.88 0.97 -11.67
C SER A 185 17.09 1.57 -12.83
N VAL A 186 17.34 2.83 -13.14
CA VAL A 186 16.73 3.56 -14.25
C VAL A 186 17.82 4.06 -15.19
N ASN A 187 17.60 3.87 -16.49
CA ASN A 187 18.44 4.39 -17.56
C ASN A 187 17.57 5.12 -18.59
N ILE A 188 17.88 6.39 -18.85
CA ILE A 188 17.25 7.20 -19.89
C ILE A 188 18.25 7.34 -21.05
N GLU A 189 17.97 6.69 -22.18
CA GLU A 189 18.86 6.65 -23.37
C GLU A 189 18.13 6.67 -24.72
#